data_AF-A0A5E6UK21-F1
#
_entry.id   AF-A0A5E6UK21-F1
#
_cell.length_a   1.000
_cell.length_b   1.000
_cell.length_c   1.000
_cell.angle_alpha   90.00
_cell.angle_beta   90.00
_cell.angle_gamma   90.00
#
_symmetry.space_group_name_H-M   'P 1'
#
loop_
_entity.id
_entity.type
_entity.pdbx_description
1 polymer ?
#
loop_
_entity_poly.entity_id
_entity_poly.type
_entity_poly.pdbx_seq_one_letter_code
_entity_poly.pdbx_strand_id
1 'polypeptide(L)'
;MKHAPHLTFSESSNSTLVTIISEHHAWRTLSGVQTNDYYAYRNALLNGCHLQKASFELRHPEVMIYDLSNIEPDFDYLSDDEIVNTWKYLNLRTSQLNSIELRKIKGDGLSPEIAISGPSKPLLLDYKKSLIREALSNSSHNKQFSSIKPTVRGIAKKRLLIATNDETMDFHNRFCAFYSEYISHEHWDSSLPLNTRYIYEDHAIWHKIKTIAKNKLFLLSAGLPLALGYLATTGDRNIFFSEVHRQNDPSLLTRDNDFLDIFPHILSSNESWLIIDKAYTGGSLRAAANMIRKKLGYELEVKTLALFPKTFSAFMSADYAIYAGKLFEVRSYASRLDRENWHTQLITEHSI
;
A
#
# COMPACT_ATOMS: atom_id res chain seq x y z
N MET A 1 -20.28 25.73 36.32
CA MET A 1 -19.38 25.52 35.17
C MET A 1 -18.49 24.33 35.48
N LYS A 2 -18.45 23.34 34.60
CA LYS A 2 -17.79 22.04 34.81
C LYS A 2 -16.27 22.21 34.70
N HIS A 3 -15.55 21.73 35.71
CA HIS A 3 -14.09 21.60 35.70
C HIS A 3 -13.65 20.58 34.64
N ALA A 4 -12.72 20.97 33.77
CA ALA A 4 -11.98 20.03 32.93
C ALA A 4 -10.85 19.39 33.76
N PRO A 5 -10.60 18.09 33.64
CA PRO A 5 -9.59 17.40 34.44
C PRO A 5 -8.18 17.72 33.94
N HIS A 6 -7.26 17.89 34.89
CA HIS A 6 -5.83 17.90 34.66
C HIS A 6 -5.40 16.57 34.02
N LEU A 7 -4.77 16.65 32.85
CA LEU A 7 -4.00 15.55 32.27
C LEU A 7 -2.74 15.37 33.11
N THR A 8 -2.74 14.34 33.97
CA THR A 8 -1.55 13.81 34.61
C THR A 8 -0.70 13.09 33.57
N PHE A 9 0.43 13.68 33.18
CA PHE A 9 1.48 12.97 32.45
C PHE A 9 2.10 11.91 33.36
N SER A 10 2.05 10.63 32.96
CA SER A 10 2.82 9.59 33.61
C SER A 10 4.29 9.72 33.22
N GLU A 11 5.15 9.87 34.22
CA GLU A 11 6.60 9.81 34.10
C GLU A 11 7.05 8.42 33.63
N SER A 12 7.70 8.37 32.47
CA SER A 12 8.89 7.55 32.17
C SER A 12 9.10 7.50 30.65
N SER A 13 9.50 8.62 30.07
CA SER A 13 10.29 8.58 28.85
C SER A 13 11.50 9.46 29.06
N ASN A 14 12.68 8.84 29.12
CA ASN A 14 13.94 9.54 28.94
C ASN A 14 14.02 9.99 27.47
N SER A 15 13.18 10.96 27.11
CA SER A 15 13.27 11.67 25.85
C SER A 15 14.32 12.76 26.05
N THR A 16 15.43 12.64 25.33
CA THR A 16 16.43 13.70 25.27
C THR A 16 15.79 14.89 24.56
N LEU A 17 15.44 15.92 25.33
CA LEU A 17 14.93 17.19 24.81
C LEU A 17 16.03 17.83 23.96
N VAL A 18 15.86 17.81 22.64
CA VAL A 18 16.69 18.61 21.73
C VAL A 18 16.10 20.02 21.70
N THR A 19 16.80 20.97 22.31
CA THR A 19 16.49 22.40 22.21
C THR A 19 17.20 22.97 20.99
N ILE A 20 16.44 23.42 19.99
CA ILE A 20 16.98 24.20 18.87
C ILE A 20 17.09 25.65 19.37
N ILE A 21 18.31 26.20 19.40
CA ILE A 21 18.56 27.60 19.78
C ILE A 21 18.57 28.43 18.51
N SER A 22 17.69 29.43 18.42
CA SER A 22 17.73 30.45 17.37
C SER A 22 19.01 31.29 17.50
N GLU A 23 19.83 31.37 16.45
CA GLU A 23 21.05 32.20 16.43
C GLU A 23 20.74 33.71 16.50
N HIS A 24 19.53 34.12 16.10
CA HIS A 24 19.07 35.48 16.23
C HIS A 24 18.16 35.60 17.47
N HIS A 25 18.64 36.30 18.49
CA HIS A 25 17.93 36.70 19.73
C HIS A 25 17.79 35.67 20.87
N ALA A 26 18.92 35.15 21.35
CA ALA A 26 18.98 34.17 22.45
C ALA A 26 18.34 34.57 23.81
N TRP A 27 17.86 35.81 24.02
CA TRP A 27 17.54 36.34 25.36
C TRP A 27 16.08 36.80 25.56
N ARG A 28 15.14 36.52 24.64
CA ARG A 28 13.72 36.89 24.79
C ARG A 28 12.79 35.69 24.64
N THR A 29 11.93 35.48 25.63
CA THR A 29 10.79 34.55 25.51
C THR A 29 9.71 35.24 24.68
N LEU A 30 9.64 34.90 23.38
CA LEU A 30 8.59 35.40 22.50
C LEU A 30 7.38 34.45 22.54
N SER A 31 6.17 35.01 22.51
CA SER A 31 4.97 34.23 22.24
C SER A 31 5.00 33.72 20.79
N GLY A 32 4.49 32.51 20.55
CA GLY A 32 4.46 31.91 19.22
C GLY A 32 3.21 31.09 18.98
N VAL A 33 3.06 30.62 17.75
CA VAL A 33 2.01 29.68 17.34
C VAL A 33 2.56 28.27 17.46
N GLN A 34 1.97 27.44 18.32
CA GLN A 34 2.25 26.02 18.37
C GLN A 34 1.27 25.29 17.46
N THR A 35 1.80 24.59 16.46
CA THR A 35 1.00 23.80 15.52
C THR A 35 1.70 22.49 15.19
N ASN A 36 0.92 21.44 14.99
CA ASN A 36 1.33 20.16 14.40
C ASN A 36 0.90 20.04 12.92
N ASP A 37 0.29 21.09 12.37
CA ASP A 37 -0.14 21.17 10.98
C ASP A 37 0.93 21.85 10.11
N TYR A 38 1.33 21.17 9.03
CA TYR A 38 2.39 21.62 8.12
C TYR A 38 2.04 22.92 7.39
N TYR A 39 0.78 23.09 6.97
CA TYR A 39 0.37 24.28 6.22
C TYR A 39 0.29 25.51 7.13
N ALA A 40 -0.21 25.34 8.36
CA ALA A 40 -0.15 26.37 9.39
C ALA A 40 1.30 26.76 9.72
N TYR A 41 2.21 25.78 9.79
CA TYR A 41 3.65 26.03 9.96
C TYR A 41 4.23 26.82 8.77
N ARG A 42 3.99 26.39 7.53
CA ARG A 42 4.47 27.07 6.31
C ARG A 42 3.93 28.49 6.20
N ASN A 43 2.64 28.69 6.46
CA ASN A 43 2.02 30.02 6.46
C ASN A 43 2.59 30.90 7.58
N ALA A 44 2.85 30.36 8.77
CA ALA A 44 3.48 31.12 9.85
C ALA A 44 4.91 31.56 9.48
N LEU A 45 5.70 30.67 8.87
CA LEU A 45 7.03 31.02 8.35
C LEU A 45 6.97 32.13 7.28
N LEU A 46 6.05 32.00 6.31
CA LEU A 46 5.85 33.02 5.26
C LEU A 46 5.45 34.38 5.85
N ASN A 47 4.77 34.38 6.99
CA ASN A 47 4.39 35.58 7.75
C ASN A 47 5.48 36.06 8.72
N GLY A 48 6.71 35.53 8.64
CA GLY A 48 7.86 36.00 9.41
C GLY A 48 8.03 35.35 10.79
N CYS A 49 7.32 34.28 11.11
CA CYS A 49 7.63 33.48 12.30
C CYS A 49 8.96 32.74 12.12
N HIS A 50 9.63 32.45 13.24
CA HIS A 50 10.85 31.65 13.28
C HIS A 50 10.62 30.36 14.10
N LEU A 51 11.30 29.28 13.71
CA LEU A 51 11.21 28.00 14.41
C LEU A 51 11.86 28.10 15.80
N GLN A 52 11.09 27.86 16.85
CA GLN A 52 11.57 27.90 18.25
C GLN A 52 11.75 26.51 18.87
N LYS A 53 10.96 25.50 18.46
CA LYS A 53 11.04 24.12 18.96
C LYS A 53 10.49 23.15 17.92
N ALA A 54 11.10 21.97 17.83
CA ALA A 54 10.56 20.81 17.14
C ALA A 54 10.45 19.61 18.10
N SER A 55 9.46 18.76 17.91
CA SER A 55 9.32 17.48 18.61
C SER A 55 9.11 16.41 17.56
N PHE A 56 9.95 15.37 17.56
CA PHE A 56 9.88 14.27 16.62
C PHE A 56 9.55 12.99 17.38
N GLU A 57 8.55 12.26 16.88
CA GLU A 57 8.26 10.90 17.34
C GLU A 57 8.63 9.94 16.20
N LEU A 58 9.67 9.13 16.42
CA LEU A 58 10.08 8.11 15.46
C LEU A 58 9.45 6.79 15.85
N ARG A 59 8.68 6.21 14.94
CA ARG A 59 8.14 4.87 15.11
C ARG A 59 9.24 3.83 14.88
N HIS A 60 9.18 2.74 15.63
CA HIS A 60 10.00 1.58 15.36
C HIS A 60 9.77 1.06 13.93
N PRO A 61 10.81 0.54 13.25
CA PRO A 61 10.64 -0.12 11.97
C PRO A 61 9.69 -1.31 12.07
N GLU A 62 9.06 -1.61 10.94
CA GLU A 62 8.10 -2.69 10.76
C GLU A 62 8.61 -3.66 9.68
N VAL A 63 8.38 -4.96 9.86
CA VAL A 63 8.67 -6.00 8.88
C VAL A 63 7.47 -6.93 8.76
N MET A 64 6.99 -7.09 7.52
CA MET A 64 5.98 -8.09 7.17
C MET A 64 6.59 -9.50 7.22
N ILE A 65 5.99 -10.39 7.99
CA ILE A 65 6.33 -11.81 8.06
C ILE A 65 5.58 -12.59 6.99
N TYR A 66 4.28 -12.33 6.84
CA TYR A 66 3.41 -13.07 5.92
C TYR A 66 2.22 -12.22 5.48
N ASP A 67 1.89 -12.25 4.19
CA ASP A 67 0.73 -11.57 3.62
C ASP A 67 -0.05 -12.56 2.74
N LEU A 68 -1.21 -13.02 3.23
CA LEU A 68 -2.06 -13.94 2.48
C LEU A 68 -2.64 -13.31 1.21
N SER A 69 -2.79 -11.99 1.18
CA SER A 69 -3.37 -11.30 0.03
C SER A 69 -2.40 -11.20 -1.14
N ASN A 70 -1.08 -11.21 -0.87
CA ASN A 70 -0.01 -11.17 -1.87
C ASN A 70 1.20 -11.99 -1.40
N ILE A 71 1.11 -13.31 -1.58
CA ILE A 71 2.02 -14.29 -0.96
C ILE A 71 3.46 -14.14 -1.47
N GLU A 72 4.44 -14.17 -0.56
CA GLU A 72 5.85 -14.06 -0.94
C GLU A 72 6.35 -15.33 -1.67
N PRO A 73 7.33 -15.20 -2.58
CA PRO A 73 7.84 -16.32 -3.38
C PRO A 73 8.37 -17.51 -2.57
N ASP A 74 8.79 -17.27 -1.33
CA ASP A 74 9.21 -18.31 -0.38
C ASP A 74 8.12 -19.36 -0.10
N PHE A 75 6.87 -19.12 -0.54
CA PHE A 75 5.72 -20.01 -0.32
C PHE A 75 5.04 -20.49 -1.61
N ASP A 76 5.58 -20.20 -2.80
CA ASP A 76 4.95 -20.52 -4.11
C ASP A 76 4.77 -22.03 -4.36
N TYR A 77 5.48 -22.88 -3.60
CA TYR A 77 5.40 -24.34 -3.70
C TYR A 77 4.37 -24.97 -2.74
N LEU A 78 3.72 -24.17 -1.89
CA LEU A 78 2.73 -24.66 -0.94
C LEU A 78 1.35 -24.82 -1.60
N SER A 79 0.67 -25.89 -1.25
CA SER A 79 -0.76 -26.08 -1.51
C SER A 79 -1.61 -25.09 -0.72
N ASP A 80 -2.89 -24.97 -1.08
CA ASP A 80 -3.83 -24.06 -0.40
C ASP A 80 -3.93 -24.37 1.10
N ASP A 81 -3.98 -25.66 1.48
CA ASP A 81 -4.02 -26.09 2.89
C ASP A 81 -2.70 -25.78 3.62
N GLU A 82 -1.55 -25.99 2.98
CA GLU A 82 -0.25 -25.68 3.56
C GLU A 82 -0.06 -24.18 3.79
N ILE A 83 -0.57 -23.33 2.89
CA ILE A 83 -0.57 -21.88 3.06
C ILE A 83 -1.37 -21.49 4.30
N VAL A 84 -2.59 -22.00 4.43
CA VAL A 84 -3.46 -21.69 5.58
C VAL A 84 -2.83 -22.20 6.88
N ASN A 85 -2.27 -23.40 6.89
CA ASN A 85 -1.61 -23.97 8.06
C ASN A 85 -0.34 -23.19 8.44
N THR A 86 0.46 -22.79 7.46
CA THR A 86 1.65 -21.95 7.66
C THR A 86 1.26 -20.61 8.26
N TRP A 87 0.20 -19.97 7.73
CA TRP A 87 -0.31 -18.72 8.29
C TRP A 87 -0.77 -18.88 9.74
N LYS A 88 -1.58 -19.91 10.04
CA LYS A 88 -2.05 -20.18 11.41
C LYS A 88 -0.89 -20.37 12.38
N TYR A 89 0.12 -21.13 11.96
CA TYR A 89 1.34 -21.36 12.72
C TYR A 89 2.10 -20.06 12.99
N LEU A 90 2.42 -19.29 11.95
CA LEU A 90 3.12 -18.00 12.07
C LEU A 90 2.34 -17.01 12.93
N ASN A 91 1.01 -16.98 12.79
CA ASN A 91 0.11 -16.11 13.55
C ASN A 91 0.14 -16.46 15.04
N LEU A 92 0.12 -17.75 15.37
CA LEU A 92 0.25 -18.23 16.75
C LEU A 92 1.62 -17.87 17.33
N ARG A 93 2.71 -18.19 16.62
CA ARG A 93 4.09 -17.95 17.08
C ARG A 93 4.37 -16.47 17.32
N THR A 94 3.95 -15.60 16.41
CA THR A 94 4.10 -14.15 16.59
C THR A 94 3.20 -13.59 17.69
N SER A 95 2.06 -14.21 17.97
CA SER A 95 1.18 -13.81 19.08
C SER A 95 1.74 -14.23 20.45
N GLN A 96 2.62 -15.23 20.49
CA GLN A 96 3.35 -15.69 21.67
C GLN A 96 4.68 -14.95 21.90
N LEU A 97 4.97 -13.90 21.11
CA LEU A 97 6.13 -13.05 21.33
C LEU A 97 6.02 -12.36 22.70
N ASN A 98 6.76 -12.88 23.67
CA ASN A 98 6.86 -12.35 25.02
C ASN A 98 8.11 -11.45 25.20
N SER A 99 8.78 -11.06 24.12
CA SER A 99 9.95 -10.18 24.17
C SER A 99 9.54 -8.73 24.40
N ILE A 100 10.29 -8.02 25.24
CA ILE A 100 10.14 -6.57 25.43
C ILE A 100 10.48 -5.81 24.14
N GLU A 101 11.40 -6.37 23.34
CA GLU A 101 11.98 -5.71 22.16
C GLU A 101 11.17 -5.92 20.87
N LEU A 102 10.61 -7.12 20.67
CA LEU A 102 9.89 -7.48 19.44
C LEU A 102 8.41 -7.66 19.73
N ARG A 103 7.56 -7.02 18.92
CA ARG A 103 6.11 -7.07 19.10
C ARG A 103 5.42 -7.37 17.78
N LYS A 104 4.36 -8.18 17.85
CA LYS A 104 3.40 -8.30 16.75
C LYS A 104 2.62 -7.01 16.61
N ILE A 105 2.52 -6.50 15.39
CA ILE A 105 1.69 -5.34 15.07
C ILE A 105 0.22 -5.76 15.15
N LYS A 106 -0.61 -4.93 15.80
CA LYS A 106 -2.05 -5.15 15.98
C LYS A 106 -2.78 -3.90 15.50
N GLY A 107 -4.02 -4.09 15.01
CA GLY A 107 -4.85 -3.02 14.49
C GLY A 107 -5.81 -3.52 13.41
N ASP A 108 -6.63 -2.61 12.92
CA ASP A 108 -7.56 -2.87 11.83
C ASP A 108 -6.80 -3.10 10.51
N GLY A 109 -7.34 -3.98 9.66
CA GLY A 109 -6.74 -4.25 8.34
C GLY A 109 -5.52 -5.15 8.35
N LEU A 110 -5.32 -5.92 9.42
CA LEU A 110 -4.25 -6.93 9.51
C LEU A 110 -4.79 -8.36 9.40
N SER A 111 -6.05 -8.58 9.00
CA SER A 111 -6.61 -9.94 8.91
C SER A 111 -5.78 -10.88 8.01
N PRO A 112 -5.31 -10.47 6.81
CA PRO A 112 -4.44 -11.31 6.00
C PRO A 112 -2.95 -11.14 6.30
N GLU A 113 -2.56 -10.24 7.22
CA GLU A 113 -1.18 -9.81 7.41
C GLU A 113 -0.64 -10.21 8.79
N ILE A 114 0.61 -10.65 8.81
CA ILE A 114 1.38 -10.86 10.03
C ILE A 114 2.61 -9.99 9.92
N ALA A 115 2.70 -8.95 10.75
CA ALA A 115 3.85 -8.05 10.79
C ALA A 115 4.36 -7.89 12.23
N ILE A 116 5.65 -7.57 12.34
CA ILE A 116 6.32 -7.32 13.61
C ILE A 116 7.03 -5.97 13.58
N SER A 117 7.18 -5.36 14.75
CA SER A 117 7.95 -4.14 14.97
C SER A 117 8.96 -4.33 16.10
N GLY A 118 10.03 -3.50 16.08
CA GLY A 118 11.11 -3.59 17.06
C GLY A 118 12.22 -2.57 16.83
N PRO A 119 13.30 -2.58 17.63
CA PRO A 119 14.28 -1.50 17.69
C PRO A 119 15.12 -1.31 16.41
N SER A 120 15.28 -2.36 15.58
CA SER A 120 16.09 -2.26 14.36
C SER A 120 15.63 -3.20 13.25
N LYS A 121 15.82 -2.79 11.98
CA LYS A 121 15.52 -3.63 10.81
C LYS A 121 16.31 -4.95 10.77
N PRO A 122 17.64 -4.98 11.04
CA PRO A 122 18.41 -6.23 11.02
C PRO A 122 17.83 -7.30 11.97
N LEU A 123 17.51 -6.92 13.21
CA LEU A 123 16.91 -7.81 14.19
C LEU A 123 15.58 -8.40 13.70
N LEU A 124 14.71 -7.55 13.13
CA LEU A 124 13.42 -7.99 12.58
C LEU A 124 13.58 -8.95 11.40
N LEU A 125 14.56 -8.71 10.52
CA LEU A 125 14.84 -9.55 9.37
C LEU A 125 15.43 -10.91 9.77
N ASP A 126 16.31 -10.94 10.78
CA ASP A 126 16.88 -12.19 11.28
C ASP A 126 15.81 -13.05 11.97
N TYR A 127 14.93 -12.42 12.76
CA TYR A 127 13.77 -13.10 13.33
C TYR A 127 12.83 -13.64 12.24
N LYS A 128 12.48 -12.82 11.22
CA LYS A 128 11.66 -13.24 10.08
C LYS A 128 12.24 -14.49 9.41
N LYS A 129 13.54 -14.47 9.07
CA LYS A 129 14.22 -15.60 8.41
C LYS A 129 14.19 -16.86 9.26
N SER A 130 14.44 -16.74 10.57
CA SER A 130 14.39 -17.87 11.50
C SER A 130 12.99 -18.47 11.57
N LEU A 131 11.97 -17.63 11.72
CA LEU A 131 10.60 -18.04 11.87
C LEU A 131 10.04 -18.69 10.59
N ILE A 132 10.33 -18.12 9.41
CA ILE A 132 9.93 -18.70 8.12
C ILE A 132 10.61 -20.06 7.91
N ARG A 133 11.90 -20.18 8.25
CA ARG A 133 12.61 -21.47 8.17
C ARG A 133 11.97 -22.53 9.07
N GLU A 134 11.62 -22.17 10.30
CA GLU A 134 10.91 -23.05 11.25
C GLU A 134 9.58 -23.50 10.65
N ALA A 135 8.76 -22.57 10.17
CA ALA A 135 7.45 -22.86 9.58
C ALA A 135 7.53 -23.80 8.36
N LEU A 136 8.43 -23.51 7.43
CA LEU A 136 8.62 -24.33 6.22
C LEU A 136 9.18 -25.74 6.53
N SER A 137 9.99 -25.86 7.58
CA SER A 137 10.50 -27.17 8.03
C SER A 137 9.40 -28.06 8.59
N ASN A 138 8.40 -27.48 9.25
CA ASN A 138 7.23 -28.22 9.75
C ASN A 138 6.30 -28.70 8.62
N SER A 139 6.19 -27.94 7.53
CA SER A 139 5.44 -28.35 6.32
C SER A 139 6.16 -29.44 5.52
N SER A 140 7.47 -29.61 5.72
CA SER A 140 8.33 -30.53 4.94
C SER A 140 8.19 -32.02 5.28
N HIS A 141 7.36 -32.41 6.26
CA HIS A 141 7.20 -33.82 6.63
C HIS A 141 6.35 -34.62 5.62
N ASN A 142 5.66 -33.96 4.68
CA ASN A 142 4.94 -34.60 3.56
C ASN A 142 5.71 -34.51 2.22
N LYS A 143 7.04 -34.71 2.26
CA LYS A 143 7.89 -34.78 1.05
C LYS A 143 7.67 -36.07 0.25
N GLN A 144 6.55 -36.17 -0.46
CA GLN A 144 6.68 -36.47 -1.87
C GLN A 144 6.95 -35.13 -2.54
N PHE A 145 8.18 -34.94 -3.05
CA PHE A 145 8.47 -33.83 -3.96
C PHE A 145 7.51 -33.97 -5.14
N SER A 146 6.37 -33.30 -5.04
CA SER A 146 5.44 -33.22 -6.12
C SER A 146 6.18 -32.49 -7.24
N SER A 147 6.14 -33.06 -8.44
CA SER A 147 6.65 -32.44 -9.67
C SER A 147 5.83 -31.21 -10.09
N ILE A 148 5.11 -30.60 -9.14
CA ILE A 148 4.19 -29.50 -9.35
C ILE A 148 5.04 -28.26 -9.59
N LYS A 149 4.87 -27.66 -10.76
CA LYS A 149 5.45 -26.35 -11.06
C LYS A 149 4.99 -25.35 -9.98
N PRO A 150 5.89 -24.50 -9.46
CA PRO A 150 5.52 -23.50 -8.48
C PRO A 150 4.35 -22.67 -9.00
N THR A 151 3.31 -22.53 -8.18
CA THR A 151 2.17 -21.67 -8.51
C THR A 151 2.50 -20.30 -7.95
N VAL A 152 2.77 -19.34 -8.84
CA VAL A 152 3.04 -17.97 -8.43
C VAL A 152 1.75 -17.38 -7.87
N ARG A 153 1.76 -17.04 -6.57
CA ARG A 153 0.58 -16.54 -5.84
C ARG A 153 0.69 -15.08 -5.45
N GLY A 154 1.88 -14.49 -5.50
CA GLY A 154 2.09 -13.08 -5.31
C GLY A 154 2.56 -12.39 -6.57
N ILE A 155 2.41 -11.07 -6.59
CA ILE A 155 3.05 -10.20 -7.57
C ILE A 155 4.01 -9.28 -6.83
N ALA A 156 5.30 -9.53 -6.97
CA ALA A 156 6.33 -8.74 -6.31
C ALA A 156 6.81 -7.55 -7.17
N LYS A 157 7.11 -6.42 -6.52
CA LYS A 157 7.78 -5.26 -7.14
C LYS A 157 9.30 -5.51 -7.19
N LYS A 158 9.75 -6.38 -8.10
CA LYS A 158 11.16 -6.81 -8.19
C LYS A 158 11.78 -6.75 -9.59
N ARG A 159 10.99 -6.56 -10.65
CA ARG A 159 11.50 -6.45 -12.01
C ARG A 159 12.14 -5.08 -12.19
N LEU A 160 13.36 -5.01 -12.72
CA LEU A 160 14.00 -3.74 -13.05
C LEU A 160 13.26 -3.09 -14.21
N LEU A 161 12.90 -1.80 -14.07
CA LEU A 161 12.26 -1.05 -15.15
C LEU A 161 13.14 -0.99 -16.40
N ILE A 162 14.45 -0.79 -16.25
CA ILE A 162 15.40 -0.77 -17.37
C ILE A 162 15.46 -2.07 -18.19
N ALA A 163 14.88 -3.16 -17.67
CA ALA A 163 14.80 -4.45 -18.36
C ALA A 163 13.43 -4.68 -19.04
N THR A 164 12.62 -3.63 -19.20
CA THR A 164 11.38 -3.69 -19.98
C THR A 164 11.59 -3.30 -21.44
N ASN A 165 10.54 -3.43 -22.25
CA ASN A 165 10.56 -2.99 -23.65
C ASN A 165 10.52 -1.45 -23.77
N ASP A 166 10.88 -0.96 -24.96
CA ASP A 166 10.92 0.48 -25.28
C ASP A 166 9.57 1.16 -25.08
N GLU A 167 8.48 0.46 -25.36
CA GLU A 167 7.13 0.97 -25.17
C GLU A 167 6.82 1.30 -23.70
N THR A 168 7.24 0.42 -22.78
CA THR A 168 7.06 0.65 -21.34
C THR A 168 7.93 1.82 -20.88
N MET A 169 9.14 1.94 -21.41
CA MET A 169 10.05 3.05 -21.11
C MET A 169 9.52 4.39 -21.64
N ASP A 170 8.98 4.43 -22.86
CA ASP A 170 8.36 5.63 -23.45
C ASP A 170 7.17 6.10 -22.59
N PHE A 171 6.28 5.17 -22.22
CA PHE A 171 5.15 5.48 -21.36
C PHE A 171 5.58 6.04 -20.00
N HIS A 172 6.58 5.40 -19.36
CA HIS A 172 7.16 5.89 -18.12
C HIS A 172 7.68 7.32 -18.26
N ASN A 173 8.50 7.59 -19.29
CA ASN A 173 9.12 8.89 -19.48
C ASN A 173 8.08 9.99 -19.72
N ARG A 174 7.04 9.71 -20.51
CA ARG A 174 5.92 10.62 -20.73
C ARG A 174 5.14 10.90 -19.45
N PHE A 175 4.88 9.86 -18.65
CA PHE A 175 4.22 10.03 -17.37
C PHE A 175 5.07 10.89 -16.42
N CYS A 176 6.37 10.60 -16.29
CA CYS A 176 7.27 11.37 -15.43
C CYS A 176 7.37 12.83 -15.87
N ALA A 177 7.44 13.11 -17.18
CA ALA A 177 7.43 14.48 -17.69
C ALA A 177 6.15 15.22 -17.28
N PHE A 178 4.97 14.61 -17.50
CA PHE A 178 3.68 15.18 -17.09
C PHE A 178 3.59 15.39 -15.58
N TYR A 179 3.94 14.36 -14.79
CA TYR A 179 3.69 14.37 -13.37
C TYR A 179 4.71 15.19 -12.57
N SER A 180 5.88 15.46 -13.14
CA SER A 180 6.90 16.32 -12.54
C SER A 180 6.42 17.74 -12.24
N GLU A 181 5.39 18.23 -12.96
CA GLU A 181 4.81 19.56 -12.74
C GLU A 181 4.03 19.68 -11.41
N TYR A 182 3.71 18.55 -10.78
CA TYR A 182 2.94 18.49 -9.52
C TYR A 182 3.81 18.21 -8.30
N ILE A 183 5.06 17.79 -8.51
CA ILE A 183 5.99 17.36 -7.46
C ILE A 183 7.10 18.39 -7.29
N SER A 184 7.40 18.75 -6.04
CA SER A 184 8.52 19.64 -5.74
C SER A 184 9.82 19.03 -6.24
N HIS A 185 10.62 19.80 -6.99
CA HIS A 185 11.87 19.31 -7.59
C HIS A 185 12.81 18.69 -6.55
N GLU A 186 12.86 19.23 -5.33
CA GLU A 186 13.68 18.72 -4.22
C GLU A 186 13.25 17.33 -3.71
N HIS A 187 12.02 16.91 -4.01
CA HIS A 187 11.44 15.66 -3.54
C HIS A 187 11.33 14.59 -4.62
N TRP A 188 11.79 14.86 -5.86
CA TRP A 188 11.63 13.95 -6.99
C TRP A 188 12.16 12.54 -6.70
N ASP A 189 13.39 12.42 -6.19
CA ASP A 189 14.02 11.12 -5.88
C ASP A 189 13.35 10.38 -4.71
N SER A 190 12.66 11.12 -3.84
CA SER A 190 11.96 10.59 -2.66
C SER A 190 10.46 10.35 -2.89
N SER A 191 9.94 10.79 -4.04
CA SER A 191 8.51 10.73 -4.37
C SER A 191 8.07 9.28 -4.57
N LEU A 192 7.10 8.83 -3.77
CA LEU A 192 6.60 7.45 -3.79
C LEU A 192 6.08 7.02 -5.16
N PRO A 193 5.24 7.81 -5.87
CA PRO A 193 4.78 7.48 -7.22
C PRO A 193 5.92 7.34 -8.24
N LEU A 194 6.99 8.13 -8.09
CA LEU A 194 8.11 8.20 -9.06
C LEU A 194 9.28 7.26 -8.70
N ASN A 195 9.21 6.55 -7.57
CA ASN A 195 10.17 5.50 -7.24
C ASN A 195 9.90 4.23 -8.07
N THR A 196 10.36 4.25 -9.33
CA THR A 196 10.06 3.26 -10.37
C THR A 196 11.24 2.38 -10.76
N ARG A 197 12.38 2.45 -10.03
CA ARG A 197 13.54 1.57 -10.28
C ARG A 197 13.13 0.09 -10.43
N TYR A 198 12.19 -0.32 -9.60
CA TYR A 198 11.55 -1.63 -9.68
C TYR A 198 10.07 -1.48 -10.00
N ILE A 199 9.55 -2.40 -10.81
CA ILE A 199 8.13 -2.52 -11.16
C ILE A 199 7.63 -3.92 -10.80
N TYR A 200 6.32 -4.12 -10.90
CA TYR A 200 5.72 -5.42 -10.66
C TYR A 200 6.14 -6.43 -11.73
N GLU A 201 6.38 -7.67 -11.29
CA GLU A 201 6.80 -8.76 -12.17
C GLU A 201 5.71 -9.21 -13.16
N ASP A 202 6.13 -10.02 -14.13
CA ASP A 202 5.20 -10.73 -15.00
C ASP A 202 4.33 -11.70 -14.18
N HIS A 203 3.04 -11.69 -14.44
CA HIS A 203 2.08 -12.51 -13.74
C HIS A 203 0.84 -12.73 -14.62
N ALA A 204 0.35 -13.98 -14.69
CA ALA A 204 -0.80 -14.35 -15.52
C ALA A 204 -2.07 -13.53 -15.21
N ILE A 205 -2.20 -13.05 -13.98
CA ILE A 205 -3.30 -12.19 -13.54
C ILE A 205 -3.39 -10.89 -14.32
N TRP A 206 -2.29 -10.36 -14.86
CA TRP A 206 -2.33 -9.15 -15.68
C TRP A 206 -3.15 -9.35 -16.95
N HIS A 207 -3.06 -10.53 -17.57
CA HIS A 207 -3.91 -10.88 -18.71
C HIS A 207 -5.37 -11.05 -18.31
N LYS A 208 -5.66 -11.59 -17.11
CA LYS A 208 -7.03 -11.65 -16.59
C LYS A 208 -7.60 -10.26 -16.31
N ILE A 209 -6.80 -9.33 -15.79
CA ILE A 209 -7.21 -7.93 -15.58
C ILE A 209 -7.49 -7.23 -16.92
N LYS A 210 -6.68 -7.51 -17.95
CA LYS A 210 -6.84 -6.93 -19.30
C LYS A 210 -8.25 -7.15 -19.87
N THR A 211 -8.88 -8.29 -19.58
CA THR A 211 -10.17 -8.69 -20.16
C THR A 211 -11.39 -8.10 -19.45
N ILE A 212 -11.24 -7.45 -18.30
CA ILE A 212 -12.38 -6.99 -17.48
C ILE A 212 -13.06 -5.74 -18.07
N ALA A 213 -12.27 -4.77 -18.53
CA ALA A 213 -12.74 -3.51 -19.10
C ALA A 213 -11.73 -2.99 -20.12
N LYS A 214 -12.12 -2.03 -20.97
CA LYS A 214 -11.20 -1.47 -21.97
C LYS A 214 -10.15 -0.56 -21.33
N ASN A 215 -10.57 0.44 -20.55
CA ASN A 215 -9.69 1.44 -19.94
C ASN A 215 -9.30 1.03 -18.51
N LYS A 216 -8.02 1.21 -18.13
CA LYS A 216 -7.48 0.85 -16.81
C LYS A 216 -6.96 2.10 -16.12
N LEU A 217 -7.66 2.57 -15.10
CA LEU A 217 -7.24 3.70 -14.28
C LEU A 217 -6.50 3.19 -13.03
N PHE A 218 -5.21 3.48 -12.92
CA PHE A 218 -4.40 3.18 -11.74
C PHE A 218 -4.29 4.42 -10.84
N LEU A 219 -4.48 4.26 -9.52
CA LEU A 219 -4.38 5.38 -8.59
C LEU A 219 -2.92 5.63 -8.16
N LEU A 220 -2.47 6.90 -8.20
CA LEU A 220 -1.04 7.23 -8.21
C LEU A 220 -0.22 6.88 -6.96
N SER A 221 -0.84 6.75 -5.79
CA SER A 221 -0.14 6.42 -4.53
C SER A 221 0.71 5.13 -4.63
N ALA A 222 0.29 4.14 -5.42
CA ALA A 222 1.07 2.96 -5.77
C ALA A 222 1.01 2.60 -7.28
N GLY A 223 0.32 3.42 -8.07
CA GLY A 223 -0.20 3.04 -9.39
C GLY A 223 0.83 2.94 -10.50
N LEU A 224 1.86 3.80 -10.53
CA LEU A 224 2.80 3.81 -11.66
C LEU A 224 3.62 2.50 -11.77
N PRO A 225 4.28 2.00 -10.72
CA PRO A 225 4.96 0.70 -10.81
C PRO A 225 4.03 -0.48 -11.16
N LEU A 226 2.77 -0.43 -10.74
CA LEU A 226 1.75 -1.44 -11.09
C LEU A 226 1.40 -1.36 -12.58
N ALA A 227 1.09 -0.16 -13.07
CA ALA A 227 0.76 0.10 -14.45
C ALA A 227 1.88 -0.29 -15.41
N LEU A 228 3.14 -0.03 -15.04
CA LEU A 228 4.30 -0.43 -15.84
C LEU A 228 4.48 -1.95 -15.87
N GLY A 229 4.28 -2.65 -14.75
CA GLY A 229 4.29 -4.12 -14.72
C GLY A 229 3.18 -4.72 -15.58
N TYR A 230 1.98 -4.13 -15.52
CA TYR A 230 0.85 -4.48 -16.36
C TYR A 230 1.13 -4.24 -17.86
N LEU A 231 1.64 -3.06 -18.23
CA LEU A 231 1.98 -2.72 -19.61
C LEU A 231 3.05 -3.65 -20.17
N ALA A 232 4.14 -3.85 -19.43
CA ALA A 232 5.26 -4.69 -19.85
C ALA A 232 4.85 -6.17 -20.05
N THR A 233 3.79 -6.62 -19.36
CA THR A 233 3.26 -7.98 -19.48
C THR A 233 2.24 -8.09 -20.61
N THR A 234 1.35 -7.11 -20.74
CA THR A 234 0.13 -7.26 -21.55
C THR A 234 0.15 -6.51 -22.88
N GLY A 235 1.06 -5.54 -23.03
CA GLY A 235 1.10 -4.58 -24.15
C GLY A 235 -0.16 -3.71 -24.27
N ASP A 236 -1.00 -3.63 -23.23
CA ASP A 236 -2.21 -2.82 -23.27
C ASP A 236 -1.91 -1.36 -22.91
N ARG A 237 -2.08 -0.48 -23.90
CA ARG A 237 -1.79 0.96 -23.79
C ARG A 237 -2.93 1.79 -23.20
N ASN A 238 -4.12 1.21 -22.97
CA ASN A 238 -5.28 1.93 -22.42
C ASN A 238 -5.16 2.12 -20.90
N ILE A 239 -4.06 2.74 -20.49
CA ILE A 239 -3.67 2.98 -19.11
C ILE A 239 -3.87 4.45 -18.81
N PHE A 240 -4.52 4.70 -17.68
CA PHE A 240 -4.83 6.02 -17.18
C PHE A 240 -4.43 6.13 -15.71
N PHE A 241 -4.29 7.36 -15.23
CA PHE A 241 -3.95 7.68 -13.86
C PHE A 241 -4.81 8.81 -13.34
N SER A 242 -5.06 8.78 -12.05
CA SER A 242 -5.67 9.87 -11.29
C SER A 242 -5.17 9.81 -9.85
N GLU A 243 -5.41 10.89 -9.12
CA GLU A 243 -5.16 10.93 -7.70
C GLU A 243 -6.40 10.89 -6.86
N VAL A 244 -6.26 10.18 -5.74
CA VAL A 244 -7.19 10.22 -4.65
C VAL A 244 -6.37 10.17 -3.37
N HIS A 245 -6.30 11.30 -2.67
CA HIS A 245 -5.61 11.38 -1.40
C HIS A 245 -6.57 11.10 -0.23
N ARG A 246 -6.01 10.52 0.83
CA ARG A 246 -6.67 10.40 2.12
C ARG A 246 -6.09 11.42 3.10
N GLN A 247 -6.78 11.62 4.21
CA GLN A 247 -6.20 12.33 5.34
C GLN A 247 -4.89 11.63 5.76
N ASN A 248 -3.81 12.41 5.92
CA ASN A 248 -2.46 11.94 6.26
C ASN A 248 -1.74 11.11 5.18
N ASP A 249 -2.04 11.31 3.90
CA ASP A 249 -1.27 10.70 2.82
C ASP A 249 0.13 11.31 2.74
N PRO A 250 1.21 10.53 2.95
CA PRO A 250 2.58 11.06 2.93
C PRO A 250 3.01 11.58 1.56
N SER A 251 2.34 11.17 0.47
CA SER A 251 2.60 11.72 -0.86
C SER A 251 2.27 13.21 -0.95
N LEU A 252 1.39 13.74 -0.08
CA LEU A 252 1.08 15.16 0.01
C LEU A 252 2.28 16.01 0.44
N LEU A 253 3.26 15.44 1.13
CA LEU A 253 4.45 16.18 1.58
C LEU A 253 5.36 16.59 0.42
N THR A 254 5.28 15.89 -0.70
CA THR A 254 6.19 16.08 -1.85
C THR A 254 5.60 16.92 -2.98
N ARG A 255 4.43 17.54 -2.75
CA ARG A 255 3.65 18.20 -3.81
C ARG A 255 3.74 19.71 -3.75
N ASP A 256 3.78 20.31 -4.93
CA ASP A 256 3.55 21.74 -5.11
C ASP A 256 2.09 22.06 -5.46
N ASN A 257 1.42 21.18 -6.22
CA ASN A 257 0.06 21.40 -6.74
C ASN A 257 -0.81 20.13 -6.72
N ASP A 258 -2.13 20.29 -6.72
CA ASP A 258 -3.10 19.20 -6.81
C ASP A 258 -3.31 18.74 -8.27
N PHE A 259 -3.35 17.42 -8.50
CA PHE A 259 -3.72 16.83 -9.80
C PHE A 259 -5.13 16.23 -9.68
N LEU A 260 -6.12 17.04 -10.09
CA LEU A 260 -7.54 16.73 -9.98
C LEU A 260 -8.14 16.23 -11.31
N ASP A 261 -7.30 15.63 -12.16
CA ASP A 261 -7.68 15.20 -13.51
C ASP A 261 -7.21 13.76 -13.80
N ILE A 262 -7.38 13.30 -15.03
CA ILE A 262 -6.96 12.01 -15.57
C ILE A 262 -5.80 12.23 -16.54
N PHE A 263 -4.78 11.38 -16.45
CA PHE A 263 -3.70 11.30 -17.43
C PHE A 263 -3.68 9.92 -18.09
N PRO A 264 -3.49 9.81 -19.42
CA PRO A 264 -3.57 10.89 -20.39
C PRO A 264 -4.94 11.57 -20.38
N HIS A 265 -4.98 12.86 -20.73
CA HIS A 265 -6.21 13.64 -20.71
C HIS A 265 -7.23 13.08 -21.71
N ILE A 266 -8.49 13.00 -21.29
CA ILE A 266 -9.62 12.55 -22.11
C ILE A 266 -10.79 13.53 -21.96
N LEU A 267 -11.34 13.94 -23.10
CA LEU A 267 -12.53 14.80 -23.17
C LEU A 267 -13.83 14.00 -23.03
N SER A 268 -13.91 12.83 -23.64
CA SER A 268 -15.09 11.95 -23.61
C SER A 268 -14.71 10.50 -23.90
N SER A 269 -15.42 9.55 -23.31
CA SER A 269 -15.29 8.12 -23.61
C SER A 269 -16.64 7.46 -23.33
N ASN A 270 -17.06 6.54 -24.20
CA ASN A 270 -18.21 5.64 -23.96
C ASN A 270 -17.77 4.22 -23.57
N GLU A 271 -16.46 4.01 -23.44
CA GLU A 271 -15.85 2.71 -23.16
C GLU A 271 -15.88 2.37 -21.68
N SER A 272 -15.82 1.07 -21.36
CA SER A 272 -15.80 0.60 -19.97
C SER A 272 -14.48 0.91 -19.26
N TRP A 273 -14.60 1.22 -17.96
CA TRP A 273 -13.47 1.60 -17.10
C TRP A 273 -13.30 0.61 -15.95
N LEU A 274 -12.04 0.28 -15.68
CA LEU A 274 -11.62 -0.45 -14.49
C LEU A 274 -10.72 0.44 -13.63
N ILE A 275 -11.14 0.71 -12.40
CA ILE A 275 -10.36 1.44 -11.41
C ILE A 275 -9.55 0.44 -10.59
N ILE A 276 -8.23 0.60 -10.52
CA ILE A 276 -7.28 -0.35 -9.92
C ILE A 276 -6.48 0.34 -8.82
N ASP A 277 -6.52 -0.23 -7.62
CA ASP A 277 -5.74 0.26 -6.47
C ASP A 277 -5.46 -0.86 -5.46
N LYS A 278 -4.44 -0.68 -4.61
CA LYS A 278 -4.23 -1.49 -3.42
C LYS A 278 -5.26 -1.14 -2.35
N ALA A 279 -6.00 -2.14 -1.87
CA ALA A 279 -7.21 -1.88 -1.09
C ALA A 279 -7.05 -2.15 0.41
N TYR A 280 -6.74 -1.13 1.20
CA TYR A 280 -6.77 -1.24 2.68
C TYR A 280 -8.20 -1.16 3.24
N THR A 281 -8.94 -0.12 2.87
CA THR A 281 -10.32 0.15 3.31
C THR A 281 -11.33 0.23 2.16
N GLY A 282 -10.85 0.33 0.91
CA GLY A 282 -11.69 0.51 -0.29
C GLY A 282 -12.14 1.95 -0.58
N GLY A 283 -11.85 2.91 0.32
CA GLY A 283 -12.31 4.29 0.17
C GLY A 283 -11.78 5.01 -1.08
N SER A 284 -10.53 4.75 -1.46
CA SER A 284 -9.89 5.34 -2.65
C SER A 284 -10.55 4.88 -3.95
N LEU A 285 -10.84 3.59 -4.09
CA LEU A 285 -11.54 3.02 -5.23
C LEU A 285 -12.91 3.66 -5.43
N ARG A 286 -13.70 3.81 -4.35
CA ARG A 286 -15.02 4.42 -4.41
C ARG A 286 -14.96 5.90 -4.82
N ALA A 287 -14.03 6.65 -4.25
CA ALA A 287 -13.84 8.06 -4.59
C ALA A 287 -13.44 8.23 -6.06
N ALA A 288 -12.50 7.42 -6.55
CA ALA A 288 -12.09 7.43 -7.96
C ALA A 288 -13.23 7.03 -8.90
N ALA A 289 -14.00 6.00 -8.59
CA ALA A 289 -15.15 5.60 -9.41
C ALA A 289 -16.20 6.73 -9.53
N ASN A 290 -16.48 7.43 -8.43
CA ASN A 290 -17.38 8.58 -8.42
C ASN A 290 -16.82 9.76 -9.22
N MET A 291 -15.51 10.01 -9.13
CA MET A 291 -14.83 11.03 -9.92
C MET A 291 -14.95 10.74 -11.42
N ILE A 292 -14.70 9.50 -11.85
CA ILE A 292 -14.84 9.09 -13.26
C ILE A 292 -16.28 9.29 -13.75
N ARG A 293 -17.29 8.83 -13.00
CA ARG A 293 -18.70 9.03 -13.36
C ARG A 293 -19.07 10.51 -13.44
N LYS A 294 -18.58 11.33 -12.52
CA LYS A 294 -18.82 12.79 -12.53
C LYS A 294 -18.17 13.46 -13.76
N LYS A 295 -16.97 13.02 -14.15
CA LYS A 295 -16.21 13.61 -15.26
C LYS A 295 -16.71 13.17 -16.63
N LEU A 296 -16.99 11.87 -16.80
CA LEU A 296 -17.25 11.27 -18.11
C LEU A 296 -18.73 10.90 -18.33
N GLY A 297 -19.55 10.86 -17.28
CA GLY A 297 -20.98 10.54 -17.33
C GLY A 297 -21.38 9.41 -16.39
N TYR A 298 -22.55 9.53 -15.76
CA TYR A 298 -23.04 8.56 -14.78
C TYR A 298 -23.50 7.22 -15.39
N GLU A 299 -23.84 7.22 -16.68
CA GLU A 299 -24.24 6.01 -17.44
C GLU A 299 -23.06 5.12 -17.82
N LEU A 300 -21.82 5.56 -17.59
CA LEU A 300 -20.64 4.77 -17.90
C LEU A 300 -20.49 3.53 -17.03
N GLU A 301 -20.14 2.42 -17.67
CA GLU A 301 -19.73 1.22 -16.97
C GLU A 301 -18.36 1.44 -16.30
N VAL A 302 -18.41 1.68 -14.99
CA VAL A 302 -17.22 1.81 -14.14
C VAL A 302 -17.20 0.67 -13.13
N LYS A 303 -16.22 -0.20 -13.29
CA LYS A 303 -15.88 -1.32 -12.39
C LYS A 303 -14.67 -0.97 -11.53
N THR A 304 -14.54 -1.65 -10.41
CA THR A 304 -13.45 -1.48 -9.45
C THR A 304 -12.74 -2.80 -9.19
N LEU A 305 -11.41 -2.76 -9.10
CA LEU A 305 -10.56 -3.91 -8.81
C LEU A 305 -9.66 -3.61 -7.61
N ALA A 306 -9.91 -4.32 -6.52
CA ALA A 306 -9.08 -4.29 -5.32
C ALA A 306 -7.88 -5.21 -5.46
N LEU A 307 -6.68 -4.65 -5.52
CA LEU A 307 -5.44 -5.43 -5.40
C LEU A 307 -5.15 -5.68 -3.91
N PHE A 308 -4.96 -6.95 -3.57
CA PHE A 308 -4.46 -7.39 -2.27
C PHE A 308 -5.26 -6.79 -1.08
N PRO A 309 -6.59 -7.00 -1.04
CA PRO A 309 -7.43 -6.37 -0.02
C PRO A 309 -7.00 -6.78 1.39
N LYS A 310 -6.97 -5.82 2.30
CA LYS A 310 -6.49 -6.01 3.69
C LYS A 310 -7.59 -6.17 4.73
N THR A 311 -8.80 -5.77 4.38
CA THR A 311 -10.00 -5.94 5.21
C THR A 311 -11.10 -6.62 4.41
N PHE A 312 -12.01 -7.30 5.10
CA PHE A 312 -13.22 -7.83 4.47
C PHE A 312 -14.04 -6.71 3.81
N SER A 313 -14.10 -5.53 4.45
CA SER A 313 -14.76 -4.36 3.86
C SER A 313 -14.11 -3.90 2.55
N ALA A 314 -12.77 -3.93 2.46
CA ALA A 314 -12.07 -3.58 1.22
C ALA A 314 -12.36 -4.59 0.11
N PHE A 315 -12.34 -5.90 0.42
CA PHE A 315 -12.74 -6.95 -0.52
C PHE A 315 -14.18 -6.73 -1.01
N MET A 316 -15.13 -6.54 -0.09
CA MET A 316 -16.56 -6.37 -0.39
C MET A 316 -16.90 -5.04 -1.10
N SER A 317 -16.00 -4.06 -1.07
CA SER A 317 -16.24 -2.74 -1.66
C SER A 317 -15.95 -2.65 -3.15
N ALA A 318 -15.33 -3.67 -3.73
CA ALA A 318 -14.94 -3.70 -5.13
C ALA A 318 -15.81 -4.67 -5.95
N ASP A 319 -15.82 -4.51 -7.27
CA ASP A 319 -16.49 -5.45 -8.18
C ASP A 319 -15.63 -6.71 -8.38
N TYR A 320 -14.30 -6.51 -8.43
CA TYR A 320 -13.31 -7.56 -8.54
C TYR A 320 -12.22 -7.42 -7.47
N ALA A 321 -11.58 -8.54 -7.12
CA ALA A 321 -10.43 -8.54 -6.23
C ALA A 321 -9.35 -9.51 -6.70
N ILE A 322 -8.09 -9.11 -6.54
CA ILE A 322 -6.93 -10.00 -6.66
C ILE A 322 -6.46 -10.38 -5.26
N TYR A 323 -6.44 -11.67 -4.98
CA TYR A 323 -6.01 -12.20 -3.69
C TYR A 323 -5.25 -13.52 -3.89
N ALA A 324 -4.03 -13.62 -3.38
CA ALA A 324 -3.17 -14.81 -3.55
C ALA A 324 -3.06 -15.30 -5.01
N GLY A 325 -2.94 -14.37 -5.96
CA GLY A 325 -2.74 -14.65 -7.39
C GLY A 325 -4.02 -15.06 -8.13
N LYS A 326 -5.14 -15.10 -7.42
CA LYS A 326 -6.48 -15.45 -7.90
C LYS A 326 -7.31 -14.19 -8.17
N LEU A 327 -8.13 -14.22 -9.24
CA LEU A 327 -9.10 -13.16 -9.56
C LEU A 327 -10.49 -13.59 -9.11
N PHE A 328 -11.15 -12.75 -8.32
CA PHE A 328 -12.50 -12.99 -7.83
C PHE A 328 -13.44 -11.91 -8.36
N GLU A 329 -14.60 -12.31 -8.87
CA GLU A 329 -15.76 -11.43 -9.00
C GLU A 329 -16.48 -11.39 -7.64
N VAL A 330 -16.33 -10.30 -6.89
CA VAL A 330 -16.63 -10.25 -5.46
C VAL A 330 -18.05 -10.70 -5.13
N ARG A 331 -19.04 -10.26 -5.92
CA ARG A 331 -20.46 -10.60 -5.70
C ARG A 331 -20.73 -12.10 -5.76
N SER A 332 -19.98 -12.84 -6.58
CA SER A 332 -20.14 -14.28 -6.78
C SER A 332 -19.66 -15.10 -5.57
N TYR A 333 -18.83 -14.52 -4.69
CA TYR A 333 -18.26 -15.18 -3.51
C TYR A 333 -18.78 -14.60 -2.19
N ALA A 334 -19.26 -13.37 -2.19
CA ALA A 334 -19.69 -12.61 -1.01
C ALA A 334 -20.56 -13.40 -0.01
N SER A 335 -21.52 -14.19 -0.49
CA SER A 335 -22.47 -14.95 0.34
C SER A 335 -21.87 -16.18 1.02
N ARG A 336 -20.71 -16.65 0.58
CA ARG A 336 -20.04 -17.86 1.10
C ARG A 336 -18.96 -17.53 2.12
N LEU A 337 -18.54 -16.27 2.17
CA LEU A 337 -17.44 -15.84 3.02
C LEU A 337 -17.93 -15.49 4.43
N ASP A 338 -17.24 -16.05 5.41
CA ASP A 338 -17.38 -15.67 6.80
C ASP A 338 -16.51 -14.44 7.10
N ARG A 339 -17.07 -13.44 7.79
CA ARG A 339 -16.38 -12.16 8.02
C ARG A 339 -15.10 -12.31 8.84
N GLU A 340 -15.01 -13.29 9.73
CA GLU A 340 -13.82 -13.51 10.56
C GLU A 340 -12.75 -14.28 9.79
N ASN A 341 -13.16 -15.28 9.01
CA ASN A 341 -12.24 -16.23 8.37
C ASN A 341 -12.02 -16.03 6.86
N TRP A 342 -12.66 -15.03 6.25
CA TRP A 342 -12.64 -14.74 4.80
C TRP A 342 -11.24 -14.84 4.17
N HIS A 343 -10.23 -14.32 4.85
CA HIS A 343 -8.84 -14.22 4.40
C HIS A 343 -8.19 -15.60 4.20
N THR A 344 -8.61 -16.62 4.97
CA THR A 344 -8.19 -18.01 4.76
C THR A 344 -9.10 -18.76 3.80
N GLN A 345 -10.42 -18.50 3.82
CA GLN A 345 -11.37 -19.13 2.89
C GLN A 345 -11.05 -18.80 1.43
N LEU A 346 -10.67 -17.55 1.13
CA LEU A 346 -10.27 -17.14 -0.22
C LEU A 346 -9.05 -17.90 -0.75
N ILE A 347 -8.18 -18.42 0.14
CA ILE A 347 -7.06 -19.27 -0.29
C ILE A 347 -7.58 -20.56 -0.90
N THR A 348 -8.61 -21.17 -0.34
CA THR A 348 -9.16 -22.46 -0.78
C THR A 348 -10.21 -22.34 -1.89
N GLU A 349 -10.74 -21.15 -2.14
CA GLU A 349 -11.74 -20.93 -3.19
C GLU A 349 -11.15 -21.07 -4.60
N HIS A 350 -11.98 -21.58 -5.52
CA HIS A 350 -11.66 -21.58 -6.95
C HIS A 350 -11.93 -20.20 -7.54
N SER A 351 -10.99 -19.66 -8.32
CA SER A 351 -11.09 -18.35 -8.94
C SER A 351 -11.55 -18.43 -10.39
N ILE A 352 -12.01 -17.31 -10.95
CA ILE A 352 -12.28 -17.20 -12.39
C ILE A 352 -10.99 -17.08 -13.20
#